data_AF-A0A7S4T375-F1
#
_entry.id   AF-A0A7S4T375-F1
#
_cell.length_a   1.000
_cell.length_b   1.000
_cell.length_c   1.000
_cell.angle_alpha   90.00
_cell.angle_beta   90.00
_cell.angle_gamma   90.00
#
_symmetry.space_group_name_H-M   'P 1'
#
loop_
_entity.id
_entity.type
_entity.pdbx_description
1 polymer ?
#
loop_
_entity_poly.entity_id
_entity_poly.type
_entity_poly.pdbx_seq_one_letter_code
_entity_poly.pdbx_strand_id
1 'polypeptide(L)'
;DDLTLDEWKQFAEEYFHRCFQVLHENGHIKAPLHCIGKEYLMGLGAKYGFKELVMRSPGRYELSLLDTLETVPDISKIVTTLESLLPKCLGGNYDSIEQFKVCHVSLLISTPGSTDQAWHADGGHTNIQEHLPCHCANVFVPLHDLPIEMGPTEFRPESHYITRNLAPMMLAAKCRGTLRAPVCPPLQKGDITCFDYRILHRGRANTTDSNRMILVLTFCEPWFMDVLNFPKRSMKTPATVETDDSDGNEIINHA
;
A
#
# COMPACT_ATOMS: atom_id res chain seq x y z
N ASP A 1 13.80 16.91 3.18
CA ASP A 1 13.57 18.35 3.02
C ASP A 1 12.54 18.53 1.92
N ASP A 2 11.99 19.73 1.74
CA ASP A 2 10.89 19.95 0.79
C ASP A 2 11.24 19.56 -0.64
N LEU A 3 12.51 19.77 -1.04
CA LEU A 3 13.02 19.44 -2.37
C LEU A 3 12.86 17.94 -2.68
N THR A 4 13.29 17.06 -1.78
CA THR A 4 13.16 15.61 -1.99
C THR A 4 11.70 15.19 -2.14
N LEU A 5 10.77 15.79 -1.40
CA LEU A 5 9.35 15.45 -1.49
C LEU A 5 8.67 16.02 -2.75
N ASP A 6 9.14 17.18 -3.24
CA ASP A 6 8.67 17.74 -4.52
C ASP A 6 9.14 16.90 -5.71
N GLU A 7 10.39 16.41 -5.68
CA GLU A 7 10.91 15.44 -6.67
C GLU A 7 10.06 14.17 -6.68
N TRP A 8 9.74 13.62 -5.50
CA TRP A 8 8.84 12.47 -5.36
C TRP A 8 7.44 12.74 -5.89
N LYS A 9 6.87 13.92 -5.61
CA LYS A 9 5.55 14.31 -6.09
C LYS A 9 5.52 14.38 -7.62
N GLN A 10 6.49 15.06 -8.23
CA GLN A 10 6.62 15.14 -9.68
C GLN A 10 6.79 13.76 -10.30
N PHE A 11 7.71 12.95 -9.77
CA PHE A 11 7.92 11.58 -10.22
C PHE A 11 6.63 10.76 -10.15
N ALA A 12 5.86 10.89 -9.06
CA ALA A 12 4.62 10.14 -8.89
C ALA A 12 3.57 10.49 -9.94
N GLU A 13 3.41 11.77 -10.28
CA GLU A 13 2.50 12.23 -11.33
C GLU A 13 2.93 11.68 -12.71
N GLU A 14 4.20 11.83 -13.05
CA GLU A 14 4.76 11.37 -14.33
C GLU A 14 4.69 9.85 -14.47
N TYR A 15 5.12 9.11 -13.44
CA TYR A 15 5.13 7.65 -13.43
C TYR A 15 3.72 7.07 -13.51
N PHE A 16 2.74 7.69 -12.83
CA PHE A 16 1.35 7.29 -12.94
C PHE A 16 0.85 7.37 -14.38
N HIS A 17 1.06 8.52 -15.04
CA HIS A 17 0.69 8.68 -16.43
C HIS A 17 1.43 7.70 -17.35
N ARG A 18 2.73 7.48 -17.11
CA ARG A 18 3.54 6.55 -17.89
C ARG A 18 3.04 5.12 -17.78
N CYS A 19 2.61 4.67 -16.61
CA CYS A 19 2.04 3.32 -16.45
C CYS A 19 0.81 3.11 -17.35
N PHE A 20 -0.10 4.08 -17.43
CA PHE A 20 -1.27 3.96 -18.32
C PHE A 20 -0.93 4.05 -19.80
N GLN A 21 0.11 4.79 -20.17
CA GLN A 21 0.64 4.75 -21.54
C GLN A 21 1.17 3.35 -21.88
N VAL A 22 2.00 2.77 -21.01
CA VAL A 22 2.57 1.42 -21.22
C VAL A 22 1.48 0.37 -21.30
N LEU A 23 0.46 0.43 -20.44
CA LEU A 23 -0.68 -0.47 -20.50
C LEU A 23 -1.42 -0.39 -21.85
N HIS A 24 -1.60 0.83 -22.37
CA HIS A 24 -2.27 1.04 -23.64
C HIS A 24 -1.42 0.56 -24.83
N GLU A 25 -0.13 0.91 -24.84
CA GLU A 25 0.84 0.48 -25.86
C GLU A 25 0.93 -1.06 -25.96
N ASN A 26 0.78 -1.76 -24.83
CA ASN A 26 0.81 -3.23 -24.75
C ASN A 26 -0.57 -3.89 -24.90
N GLY A 27 -1.61 -3.12 -25.18
CA GLY A 27 -2.95 -3.64 -25.48
C GLY A 27 -3.77 -4.09 -24.26
N HIS A 28 -3.36 -3.75 -23.04
CA HIS A 28 -4.08 -4.12 -21.81
C HIS A 28 -5.32 -3.25 -21.56
N ILE A 29 -5.33 -2.01 -22.07
CA ILE A 29 -6.43 -1.05 -21.91
C ILE A 29 -6.72 -0.27 -23.19
N LYS A 30 -7.97 0.20 -23.32
CA LYS A 30 -8.48 0.86 -24.53
C LYS A 30 -7.96 2.27 -24.80
N ALA A 31 -7.39 2.96 -23.80
CA ALA A 31 -6.86 4.31 -23.91
C ALA A 31 -5.78 4.55 -22.85
N PRO A 32 -4.84 5.51 -23.04
CA PRO A 32 -3.75 5.79 -22.09
C PRO A 32 -4.22 6.64 -20.90
N LEU A 33 -5.36 6.28 -20.31
CA LEU A 33 -6.00 6.98 -19.20
C LEU A 33 -6.44 5.99 -18.14
N HIS A 34 -6.49 6.43 -16.88
CA HIS A 34 -6.96 5.57 -15.79
C HIS A 34 -8.48 5.33 -15.83
N CYS A 35 -9.24 6.28 -16.39
CA CYS A 35 -10.68 6.17 -16.61
C CYS A 35 -11.14 6.92 -17.87
N ILE A 36 -12.35 6.60 -18.34
CA ILE A 36 -13.12 7.39 -19.31
C ILE A 36 -14.49 7.68 -18.69
N GLY A 37 -14.78 8.95 -18.44
CA GLY A 37 -15.95 9.33 -17.65
C GLY A 37 -15.87 8.77 -16.23
N LYS A 38 -16.77 7.83 -15.89
CA LYS A 38 -16.77 7.14 -14.57
C LYS A 38 -16.30 5.69 -14.66
N GLU A 39 -15.90 5.21 -15.84
CA GLU A 39 -15.46 3.84 -16.08
C GLU A 39 -13.93 3.76 -15.94
N TYR A 40 -13.44 2.99 -14.96
CA TYR A 40 -12.02 2.69 -14.82
C TYR A 40 -11.59 1.65 -15.85
N LEU A 41 -10.39 1.83 -16.43
CA LEU A 41 -9.93 0.99 -17.54
C LEU A 41 -9.23 -0.29 -17.11
N MET A 42 -8.79 -0.38 -15.85
CA MET A 42 -8.21 -1.59 -15.28
C MET A 42 -9.25 -2.43 -14.55
N GLY A 43 -8.99 -3.72 -14.40
CA GLY A 43 -9.71 -4.56 -13.45
C GLY A 43 -9.25 -4.33 -12.01
N LEU A 44 -10.02 -4.84 -11.04
CA LEU A 44 -9.81 -4.61 -9.60
C LEU A 44 -8.95 -5.68 -8.92
N GLY A 45 -7.98 -5.25 -8.12
CA GLY A 45 -7.15 -6.10 -7.27
C GLY A 45 -6.06 -6.86 -8.03
N ALA A 46 -5.24 -7.62 -7.29
CA ALA A 46 -4.06 -8.30 -7.82
C ALA A 46 -4.36 -9.25 -8.99
N LYS A 47 -5.54 -9.88 -8.99
CA LYS A 47 -6.02 -10.74 -10.09
C LYS A 47 -5.97 -10.05 -11.47
N TYR A 48 -6.28 -8.76 -11.51
CA TYR A 48 -6.29 -7.98 -12.74
C TYR A 48 -5.14 -6.96 -12.81
N GLY A 49 -4.30 -6.90 -11.77
CA GLY A 49 -3.14 -6.03 -11.71
C GLY A 49 -1.90 -6.61 -12.39
N PHE A 50 -0.80 -5.92 -12.21
CA PHE A 50 0.53 -6.25 -12.70
C PHE A 50 1.54 -6.02 -11.58
N LYS A 51 2.74 -6.59 -11.70
CA LYS A 51 3.80 -6.39 -10.71
C LYS A 51 4.12 -4.91 -10.48
N GLU A 52 3.95 -4.07 -11.52
CA GLU A 52 4.18 -2.63 -11.46
C GLU A 52 2.96 -1.82 -10.97
N LEU A 53 1.73 -2.29 -11.22
CA LEU A 53 0.52 -1.49 -11.00
C LEU A 53 -0.69 -2.35 -10.66
N VAL A 54 -1.35 -2.03 -9.54
CA VAL A 54 -2.61 -2.66 -9.13
C VAL A 54 -3.65 -1.60 -8.78
N MET A 55 -4.87 -1.72 -9.33
CA MET A 55 -6.02 -0.93 -8.85
C MET A 55 -6.64 -1.60 -7.63
N ARG A 56 -6.25 -1.17 -6.42
CA ARG A 56 -6.67 -1.75 -5.13
C ARG A 56 -8.17 -1.60 -4.86
N SER A 57 -8.74 -0.50 -5.30
CA SER A 57 -10.18 -0.21 -5.28
C SER A 57 -10.47 0.82 -6.38
N PRO A 58 -11.73 1.06 -6.76
CA PRO A 58 -12.05 2.02 -7.83
C PRO A 58 -11.37 3.39 -7.59
N GLY A 59 -10.49 3.81 -8.51
CA GLY A 59 -9.73 5.05 -8.42
C GLY A 59 -8.57 5.05 -7.43
N ARG A 60 -8.17 3.90 -6.88
CA ARG A 60 -6.98 3.77 -6.03
C ARG A 60 -5.99 2.80 -6.63
N TYR A 61 -4.80 3.31 -6.87
CA TYR A 61 -3.73 2.59 -7.54
C TYR A 61 -2.54 2.49 -6.61
N GLU A 62 -1.89 1.35 -6.62
CA GLU A 62 -0.59 1.16 -6.00
C GLU A 62 0.42 0.79 -7.07
N LEU A 63 1.51 1.55 -7.11
CA LEU A 63 2.56 1.47 -8.13
C LEU A 63 3.84 0.97 -7.49
N SER A 64 4.27 -0.25 -7.78
CA SER A 64 5.49 -0.83 -7.22
C SER A 64 6.73 -0.29 -7.93
N LEU A 65 7.75 0.06 -7.15
CA LEU A 65 9.01 0.63 -7.63
C LEU A 65 10.22 -0.29 -7.43
N LEU A 66 10.10 -1.39 -6.67
CA LEU A 66 11.27 -2.18 -6.26
C LEU A 66 12.02 -2.83 -7.45
N ASP A 67 11.27 -3.19 -8.50
CA ASP A 67 11.79 -3.80 -9.74
C ASP A 67 11.76 -2.82 -10.93
N THR A 68 11.61 -1.52 -10.68
CA THR A 68 11.59 -0.55 -11.77
C THR A 68 12.99 -0.34 -12.33
N LEU A 69 13.09 -0.23 -13.66
CA LEU A 69 14.32 0.20 -14.33
C LEU A 69 14.44 1.73 -14.37
N GLU A 70 13.43 2.42 -13.86
CA GLU A 70 13.39 3.88 -13.83
C GLU A 70 14.26 4.43 -12.70
N THR A 71 14.87 5.58 -12.94
CA THR A 71 15.57 6.30 -11.89
C THR A 71 14.53 6.92 -10.95
N VAL A 72 14.42 6.38 -9.75
CA VAL A 72 13.55 6.91 -8.70
C VAL A 72 14.28 7.98 -7.88
N PRO A 73 13.57 8.97 -7.31
CA PRO A 73 14.16 9.92 -6.37
C PRO A 73 14.76 9.20 -5.14
N ASP A 74 15.70 9.85 -4.46
CA ASP A 74 16.40 9.24 -3.33
C ASP A 74 15.50 9.07 -2.09
N ILE A 75 15.57 7.90 -1.46
CA ILE A 75 14.87 7.59 -0.20
C ILE A 75 15.77 7.75 1.03
N SER A 76 17.08 7.93 0.86
CA SER A 76 18.06 7.84 1.96
C SER A 76 17.74 8.80 3.10
N LYS A 77 17.33 10.04 2.81
CA LYS A 77 16.91 11.00 3.84
C LYS A 77 15.70 10.53 4.67
N ILE A 78 14.74 9.87 4.02
CA ILE A 78 13.55 9.31 4.70
C ILE A 78 13.99 8.16 5.60
N VAL A 79 14.82 7.26 5.08
CA VAL A 79 15.39 6.13 5.85
C VAL A 79 16.18 6.63 7.06
N THR A 80 17.05 7.63 6.90
CA THR A 80 17.82 8.21 8.00
C THR A 80 16.93 8.86 9.08
N THR A 81 15.81 9.48 8.68
CA THR A 81 14.84 10.02 9.64
C THR A 81 14.20 8.92 10.51
N LEU A 82 14.08 7.71 9.95
CA LEU A 82 13.45 6.56 10.59
C LEU A 82 14.42 5.72 11.44
N GLU A 83 15.73 5.86 11.26
CA GLU A 83 16.76 5.02 11.90
C GLU A 83 16.55 4.81 13.40
N SER A 84 16.16 5.87 14.13
CA SER A 84 15.99 5.82 15.59
C SER A 84 14.56 5.50 16.07
N LEU A 85 13.59 5.50 15.15
CA LEU A 85 12.16 5.34 15.43
C LEU A 85 11.65 3.96 15.02
N LEU A 86 12.00 3.52 13.81
CA LEU A 86 11.44 2.30 13.23
C LEU A 86 11.81 1.04 14.03
N PRO A 87 13.06 0.85 14.51
CA PRO A 87 13.39 -0.31 15.36
C PRO A 87 12.57 -0.38 16.65
N LYS A 88 12.14 0.78 17.19
CA LYS A 88 11.27 0.85 18.39
C LYS A 88 9.80 0.59 18.07
N CYS A 89 9.39 0.82 16.83
CA CYS A 89 8.02 0.57 16.36
C CYS A 89 7.83 -0.88 15.90
N LEU A 90 8.91 -1.51 15.43
CA LEU A 90 8.96 -2.92 15.06
C LEU A 90 9.19 -3.79 16.30
N GLY A 91 8.65 -5.01 16.26
CA GLY A 91 8.72 -5.91 17.40
C GLY A 91 10.03 -6.70 17.37
N GLY A 92 10.75 -6.72 18.48
CA GLY A 92 12.04 -7.42 18.61
C GLY A 92 13.06 -6.55 19.32
N ASN A 93 14.18 -7.16 19.75
CA ASN A 93 15.31 -6.42 20.31
C ASN A 93 16.21 -5.96 19.15
N TYR A 94 15.72 -5.00 18.36
CA TYR A 94 16.45 -4.44 17.24
C TYR A 94 16.94 -3.03 17.60
N ASP A 95 18.24 -2.80 17.38
CA ASP A 95 18.89 -1.54 17.72
C ASP A 95 19.23 -0.72 16.46
N SER A 96 19.11 -1.30 15.27
CA SER A 96 19.40 -0.66 13.97
C SER A 96 18.37 -1.00 12.89
N ILE A 97 18.11 -0.03 11.99
CA ILE A 97 17.26 -0.21 10.82
C ILE A 97 17.85 -1.20 9.80
N GLU A 98 19.17 -1.37 9.80
CA GLU A 98 19.91 -2.28 8.90
C GLU A 98 19.59 -3.76 9.15
N GLN A 99 18.99 -4.06 10.31
CA GLN A 99 18.51 -5.39 10.65
C GLN A 99 17.19 -5.73 9.93
N PHE A 100 16.55 -4.73 9.30
CA PHE A 100 15.35 -4.90 8.49
C PHE A 100 15.64 -4.79 7.00
N LYS A 101 14.80 -5.42 6.21
CA LYS A 101 14.79 -5.33 4.75
C LYS A 101 13.69 -4.37 4.32
N VAL A 102 13.97 -3.51 3.34
CA VAL A 102 12.91 -2.82 2.58
C VAL A 102 12.32 -3.84 1.61
N CYS A 103 11.11 -4.34 1.89
CA CYS A 103 10.47 -5.34 1.03
C CYS A 103 9.65 -4.72 -0.10
N HIS A 104 9.13 -3.51 0.10
CA HIS A 104 8.40 -2.78 -0.93
C HIS A 104 8.71 -1.28 -0.86
N VAL A 105 8.83 -0.68 -2.04
CA VAL A 105 8.76 0.77 -2.26
C VAL A 105 7.66 0.96 -3.27
N SER A 106 6.62 1.72 -2.94
CA SER A 106 5.48 1.95 -3.84
C SER A 106 4.91 3.36 -3.72
N LEU A 107 4.15 3.77 -4.73
CA LEU A 107 3.33 4.97 -4.69
C LEU A 107 1.86 4.58 -4.59
N LEU A 108 1.16 5.17 -3.63
CA LEU A 108 -0.28 5.00 -3.48
C LEU A 108 -0.98 6.26 -3.97
N ILE A 109 -1.77 6.12 -5.03
CA ILE A 109 -2.47 7.22 -5.71
C ILE A 109 -3.98 7.02 -5.61
N SER A 110 -4.66 7.97 -4.97
CA SER A 110 -6.13 8.06 -4.93
C SER A 110 -6.61 9.15 -5.86
N THR A 111 -7.25 8.79 -6.96
CA THR A 111 -7.77 9.74 -7.93
C THR A 111 -9.05 10.42 -7.43
N PRO A 112 -9.41 11.60 -7.98
CA PRO A 112 -10.67 12.27 -7.72
C PRO A 112 -11.88 11.35 -7.82
N GLY A 113 -12.77 11.42 -6.83
CA GLY A 113 -14.00 10.63 -6.77
C GLY A 113 -13.83 9.19 -6.26
N SER A 114 -12.61 8.76 -5.91
CA SER A 114 -12.39 7.45 -5.26
C SER A 114 -13.14 7.36 -3.93
N THR A 115 -13.83 6.24 -3.70
CA THR A 115 -14.67 6.03 -2.50
C THR A 115 -13.85 5.49 -1.32
N ASP A 116 -14.46 5.43 -0.13
CA ASP A 116 -13.90 4.73 1.01
C ASP A 116 -13.54 3.28 0.65
N GLN A 117 -12.32 2.86 1.03
CA GLN A 117 -11.97 1.44 0.98
C GLN A 117 -12.71 0.66 2.08
N ALA A 118 -12.83 -0.66 1.85
CA ALA A 118 -13.15 -1.57 2.93
C ALA A 118 -12.00 -1.58 3.96
N TRP A 119 -12.33 -1.87 5.22
CA TRP A 119 -11.31 -2.12 6.24
C TRP A 119 -10.49 -3.36 5.88
N HIS A 120 -9.17 -3.21 5.87
CA HIS A 120 -8.23 -4.28 5.56
C HIS A 120 -6.94 -4.14 6.38
N ALA A 121 -6.20 -5.24 6.46
CA ALA A 121 -4.79 -5.25 6.80
C ALA A 121 -4.02 -5.64 5.54
N ASP A 122 -2.80 -5.14 5.37
CA ASP A 122 -2.01 -5.40 4.15
C ASP A 122 -1.38 -6.79 4.16
N GLY A 123 -1.23 -7.37 5.36
CA GLY A 123 -0.78 -8.74 5.54
C GLY A 123 -1.39 -9.43 6.75
N GLY A 124 -1.20 -10.74 6.76
CA GLY A 124 -1.64 -11.62 7.83
C GLY A 124 -0.67 -11.70 9.01
N HIS A 125 -1.09 -12.41 10.05
CA HIS A 125 -0.19 -12.85 11.10
C HIS A 125 0.53 -14.12 10.65
N THR A 126 1.78 -14.29 11.08
CA THR A 126 2.55 -15.53 10.85
C THR A 126 2.18 -16.66 11.79
N ASN A 127 1.40 -16.38 12.83
CA ASN A 127 0.84 -17.35 13.77
C ASN A 127 -0.59 -16.93 14.12
N ILE A 128 -1.55 -17.85 14.01
CA ILE A 128 -2.97 -17.56 14.26
C ILE A 128 -3.35 -17.71 15.75
N GLN A 129 -2.59 -18.52 16.51
CA GLN A 129 -2.83 -18.79 17.92
C GLN A 129 -2.25 -17.68 18.81
N GLU A 130 -0.98 -17.32 18.58
CA GLU A 130 -0.21 -16.40 19.41
C GLU A 130 0.00 -15.04 18.73
N HIS A 131 0.02 -13.95 19.52
CA HIS A 131 0.41 -12.65 19.00
C HIS A 131 1.94 -12.52 18.97
N LEU A 132 2.55 -12.85 17.84
CA LEU A 132 3.98 -12.64 17.65
C LEU A 132 4.32 -11.14 17.47
N PRO A 133 5.59 -10.74 17.73
CA PRO A 133 6.07 -9.40 17.46
C PRO A 133 5.79 -8.94 16.01
N CYS A 134 5.76 -7.63 15.81
CA CYS A 134 5.58 -7.03 14.48
C CYS A 134 6.76 -7.44 13.57
N HIS A 135 6.44 -8.10 12.45
CA HIS A 135 7.43 -8.61 11.48
C HIS A 135 7.51 -7.77 10.20
N CYS A 136 6.58 -6.81 10.05
CA CYS A 136 6.45 -5.95 8.88
C CYS A 136 5.74 -4.66 9.31
N ALA A 137 6.24 -3.52 8.85
CA ALA A 137 5.60 -2.22 9.04
C ALA A 137 5.62 -1.41 7.76
N ASN A 138 4.52 -0.68 7.55
CA ASN A 138 4.43 0.32 6.52
C ASN A 138 4.83 1.68 7.09
N VAL A 139 5.51 2.44 6.25
CA VAL A 139 5.82 3.84 6.46
C VAL A 139 5.23 4.64 5.31
N PHE A 140 4.22 5.44 5.61
CA PHE A 140 3.52 6.30 4.66
C PHE A 140 4.03 7.73 4.80
N VAL A 141 4.45 8.31 3.68
CA VAL A 141 4.95 9.68 3.58
C VAL A 141 4.08 10.44 2.57
N PRO A 142 3.22 11.37 3.03
CA PRO A 142 2.46 12.23 2.14
C PRO A 142 3.37 13.12 1.31
N LEU A 143 3.12 13.16 0.00
CA LEU A 143 3.88 13.99 -0.95
C LEU A 143 3.34 15.43 -1.05
N HIS A 144 2.21 15.68 -0.39
CA HIS A 144 1.57 16.98 -0.24
C HIS A 144 0.67 16.94 1.00
N ASP A 145 0.13 18.08 1.42
CA ASP A 145 -0.82 18.14 2.53
C ASP A 145 -2.06 17.30 2.25
N LEU A 146 -2.52 16.58 3.26
CA LEU A 146 -3.68 15.68 3.20
C LEU A 146 -4.83 16.23 4.05
N PRO A 147 -5.60 17.19 3.54
CA PRO A 147 -6.82 17.62 4.20
C PRO A 147 -7.85 16.49 4.18
N ILE A 148 -8.86 16.56 5.06
CA ILE A 148 -9.83 15.48 5.26
C ILE A 148 -10.60 15.14 3.97
N GLU A 149 -10.81 16.12 3.10
CA GLU A 149 -11.50 16.01 1.81
C GLU A 149 -10.70 15.21 0.76
N MET A 150 -9.36 15.16 0.88
CA MET A 150 -8.53 14.28 0.06
C MET A 150 -8.61 12.84 0.51
N GLY A 151 -9.27 12.59 1.65
CA GLY A 151 -9.53 11.27 2.16
C GLY A 151 -8.27 10.61 2.72
N PRO A 152 -7.72 11.08 3.85
CA PRO A 152 -6.54 10.48 4.48
C PRO A 152 -6.76 9.02 4.90
N THR A 153 -5.69 8.36 5.33
CA THR A 153 -5.79 6.99 5.85
C THR A 153 -6.44 7.01 7.23
N GLU A 154 -7.47 6.19 7.41
CA GLU A 154 -8.13 5.99 8.69
C GLU A 154 -7.70 4.64 9.26
N PHE A 155 -7.34 4.63 10.54
CA PHE A 155 -6.84 3.47 11.27
C PHE A 155 -7.83 3.07 12.34
N ARG A 156 -7.84 1.78 12.68
CA ARG A 156 -8.51 1.27 13.88
C ARG A 156 -7.44 0.88 14.90
N PRO A 157 -7.17 1.72 15.91
CA PRO A 157 -6.12 1.44 16.89
C PRO A 157 -6.29 0.08 17.57
N GLU A 158 -5.16 -0.56 17.89
CA GLU A 158 -5.06 -1.91 18.49
C GLU A 158 -5.66 -3.06 17.67
N SER A 159 -6.14 -2.80 16.46
CA SER A 159 -6.75 -3.86 15.65
C SER A 159 -5.75 -4.93 15.19
N HIS A 160 -4.45 -4.63 15.18
CA HIS A 160 -3.40 -5.62 14.92
C HIS A 160 -3.43 -6.78 15.92
N TYR A 161 -3.97 -6.62 17.13
CA TYR A 161 -4.16 -7.74 18.07
C TYR A 161 -5.33 -8.66 17.72
N ILE A 162 -6.26 -8.23 16.88
CA ILE A 162 -7.53 -8.92 16.60
C ILE A 162 -7.72 -9.28 15.11
N THR A 163 -6.69 -9.10 14.29
CA THR A 163 -6.68 -9.50 12.88
C THR A 163 -6.17 -10.92 12.61
N ARG A 164 -5.72 -11.66 13.64
CA ARG A 164 -5.30 -13.08 13.52
C ARG A 164 -6.43 -13.99 13.04
N ASN A 165 -7.60 -13.82 13.65
CA ASN A 165 -8.83 -14.49 13.26
C ASN A 165 -9.94 -13.45 13.23
N LEU A 166 -9.94 -12.66 12.14
CA LEU A 166 -10.58 -11.35 12.07
C LEU A 166 -12.06 -11.41 12.49
N ALA A 167 -12.86 -12.30 11.89
CA ALA A 167 -14.30 -12.36 12.12
C ALA A 167 -14.65 -12.66 13.60
N PRO A 168 -14.22 -13.78 14.21
CA PRO A 168 -14.54 -14.08 15.60
C PRO A 168 -13.89 -13.11 16.58
N MET A 169 -12.65 -12.65 16.34
CA MET A 169 -11.98 -11.73 17.26
C MET A 169 -12.60 -10.33 17.23
N MET A 170 -13.01 -9.83 16.06
CA MET A 170 -13.77 -8.57 15.94
C MET A 170 -15.12 -8.66 16.63
N LEU A 171 -15.86 -9.76 16.44
CA LEU A 171 -17.13 -9.97 17.13
C LEU A 171 -16.94 -9.96 18.65
N ALA A 172 -15.95 -10.70 19.14
CA ALA A 172 -15.65 -10.78 20.56
C ALA A 172 -15.19 -9.43 21.14
N ALA A 173 -14.36 -8.68 20.42
CA ALA A 173 -13.94 -7.34 20.81
C ALA A 173 -15.11 -6.35 20.84
N LYS A 174 -16.05 -6.45 19.90
CA LYS A 174 -17.29 -5.66 19.89
C LYS A 174 -18.16 -5.99 21.09
N CYS A 175 -18.40 -7.28 21.37
CA CYS A 175 -19.20 -7.72 22.52
C CYS A 175 -18.58 -7.30 23.86
N ARG A 176 -17.25 -7.27 23.96
CA ARG A 176 -16.53 -6.83 25.17
C ARG A 176 -16.36 -5.30 25.27
N GLY A 177 -16.77 -4.54 24.24
CA GLY A 177 -16.55 -3.10 24.21
C GLY A 177 -15.07 -2.68 24.13
N THR A 178 -14.18 -3.56 23.67
CA THR A 178 -12.73 -3.31 23.59
C THR A 178 -12.29 -2.77 22.23
N LEU A 179 -13.22 -2.54 21.30
CA LEU A 179 -12.91 -1.92 20.01
C LEU A 179 -12.75 -0.41 20.18
N ARG A 180 -11.52 0.08 19.97
CA ARG A 180 -11.25 1.52 19.92
C ARG A 180 -11.93 2.17 18.71
N ALA A 181 -12.29 3.44 18.89
CA ALA A 181 -12.83 4.25 17.82
C ALA A 181 -11.77 4.43 16.71
N PRO A 182 -12.19 4.48 15.42
CA PRO A 182 -11.29 4.84 14.34
C PRO A 182 -10.63 6.21 14.57
N VAL A 183 -9.40 6.33 14.10
CA VAL A 183 -8.65 7.59 14.10
C VAL A 183 -8.21 7.90 12.68
N CYS A 184 -8.30 9.17 12.28
CA CYS A 184 -7.89 9.63 10.97
C CYS A 184 -6.97 10.84 11.18
N PRO A 185 -5.65 10.63 11.34
CA PRO A 185 -4.75 11.72 11.63
C PRO A 185 -4.69 12.67 10.43
N PRO A 186 -4.84 13.99 10.62
CA PRO A 186 -4.49 14.96 9.60
C PRO A 186 -2.98 14.91 9.41
N LEU A 187 -2.51 14.85 8.16
CA LEU A 187 -1.09 14.80 7.83
C LEU A 187 -0.76 15.92 6.87
N GLN A 188 0.37 16.57 7.10
CA GLN A 188 0.98 17.55 6.22
C GLN A 188 2.06 16.89 5.36
N LYS A 189 2.49 17.59 4.31
CA LYS A 189 3.65 17.21 3.52
C LYS A 189 4.85 16.99 4.46
N GLY A 190 5.48 15.82 4.33
CA GLY A 190 6.66 15.45 5.12
C GLY A 190 6.39 14.85 6.50
N ASP A 191 5.12 14.82 6.94
CA ASP A 191 4.76 13.95 8.06
C ASP A 191 5.00 12.48 7.70
N ILE A 192 5.19 11.64 8.73
CA ILE A 192 5.43 10.21 8.55
C ILE A 192 4.43 9.45 9.41
N THR A 193 3.71 8.52 8.79
CA THR A 193 2.88 7.54 9.51
C THR A 193 3.53 6.17 9.43
N CYS A 194 3.99 5.65 10.57
CA CYS A 194 4.50 4.29 10.69
C CYS A 194 3.48 3.41 11.41
N PHE A 195 3.18 2.23 10.86
CA PHE A 195 2.19 1.32 11.45
C PHE A 195 2.48 -0.16 11.18
N ASP A 196 2.05 -1.00 12.11
CA ASP A 196 2.10 -2.46 12.00
C ASP A 196 1.27 -2.92 10.80
N TYR A 197 1.88 -3.75 9.94
CA TYR A 197 1.29 -4.26 8.69
C TYR A 197 -0.05 -5.00 8.87
N ARG A 198 -0.33 -5.41 10.11
CA ARG A 198 -1.52 -6.18 10.51
C ARG A 198 -2.65 -5.30 11.03
N ILE A 199 -2.45 -3.98 11.15
CA ILE A 199 -3.49 -3.05 11.62
C ILE A 199 -4.59 -2.90 10.56
N LEU A 200 -5.85 -2.90 11.01
CA LEU A 200 -6.96 -2.50 10.17
C LEU A 200 -6.87 -1.02 9.86
N HIS A 201 -6.83 -0.73 8.57
CA HIS A 201 -6.87 0.62 8.04
C HIS A 201 -7.68 0.67 6.74
N ARG A 202 -7.93 1.89 6.26
CA ARG A 202 -8.56 2.15 4.96
C ARG A 202 -8.24 3.56 4.47
N GLY A 203 -8.10 3.74 3.17
CA GLY A 203 -8.18 5.06 2.56
C GLY A 203 -9.62 5.61 2.59
N ARG A 204 -9.79 6.84 3.05
CA ARG A 204 -11.07 7.58 3.00
C ARG A 204 -11.28 8.22 1.65
N ALA A 205 -12.53 8.50 1.27
CA ALA A 205 -12.88 9.01 -0.05
C ALA A 205 -12.15 10.32 -0.42
N ASN A 206 -11.65 10.40 -1.66
CA ASN A 206 -11.09 11.64 -2.21
C ASN A 206 -12.19 12.41 -2.93
N THR A 207 -12.69 13.48 -2.30
CA THR A 207 -13.75 14.34 -2.85
C THR A 207 -13.21 15.61 -3.52
N THR A 208 -11.89 15.73 -3.62
CA THR A 208 -11.21 16.84 -4.31
C THR A 208 -11.06 16.57 -5.80
N ASP A 209 -10.50 17.53 -6.53
CA ASP A 209 -10.16 17.45 -7.95
C ASP A 209 -8.70 17.02 -8.22
N SER A 210 -7.94 16.74 -7.15
CA SER A 210 -6.52 16.45 -7.21
C SER A 210 -6.22 15.03 -6.74
N ASN A 211 -5.17 14.40 -7.28
CA ASN A 211 -4.72 13.09 -6.84
C ASN A 211 -4.14 13.17 -5.42
N ARG A 212 -4.55 12.25 -4.53
CA ARG A 212 -3.89 12.03 -3.23
C ARG A 212 -2.73 11.07 -3.41
N MET A 213 -1.49 11.54 -3.18
CA MET A 213 -0.28 10.76 -3.41
C MET A 213 0.52 10.54 -2.13
N ILE A 214 0.84 9.28 -1.86
CA ILE A 214 1.60 8.84 -0.69
C ILE A 214 2.74 7.94 -1.18
N LEU A 215 3.96 8.23 -0.76
CA LEU A 215 5.08 7.30 -0.88
C LEU A 215 4.99 6.27 0.24
N VAL A 216 5.14 5.01 -0.11
CA VAL A 216 5.07 3.87 0.81
C VAL A 216 6.43 3.17 0.83
N LEU A 217 6.99 3.05 2.02
CA LEU A 217 8.13 2.17 2.29
C LEU A 217 7.65 1.08 3.25
N THR A 218 7.81 -0.18 2.85
CA THR A 218 7.50 -1.31 3.71
C THR A 218 8.79 -1.96 4.19
N PHE A 219 8.99 -1.95 5.50
CA PHE A 219 10.13 -2.57 6.15
C PHE A 219 9.69 -3.87 6.81
N CYS A 220 10.46 -4.93 6.64
CA CYS A 220 10.15 -6.22 7.20
C CYS A 220 11.38 -6.92 7.78
N GLU A 221 11.11 -7.92 8.60
CA GLU A 221 12.07 -8.94 8.98
C GLU A 221 12.76 -9.56 7.76
N PRO A 222 14.07 -9.88 7.81
CA PRO A 222 14.80 -10.40 6.65
C PRO A 222 14.17 -11.66 6.03
N TRP A 223 13.59 -12.53 6.87
CA TRP A 223 12.94 -13.77 6.45
C TRP A 223 11.57 -13.58 5.81
N PHE A 224 10.93 -12.42 5.98
CA PHE A 224 9.59 -12.17 5.45
C PHE A 224 9.64 -11.89 3.95
N MET A 225 8.67 -12.44 3.20
CA MET A 225 8.44 -12.14 1.80
C MET A 225 6.96 -11.87 1.58
N ASP A 226 6.66 -10.73 0.97
CA ASP A 226 5.30 -10.44 0.52
C ASP A 226 5.08 -11.06 -0.85
N VAL A 227 4.20 -12.06 -0.89
CA VAL A 227 3.83 -12.79 -2.11
C VAL A 227 2.37 -12.54 -2.51
N LEU A 228 1.65 -11.71 -1.76
CA LEU A 228 0.21 -11.53 -1.91
C LEU A 228 -0.15 -10.22 -2.59
N ASN A 229 0.63 -9.16 -2.37
CA ASN A 229 0.22 -7.84 -2.80
C ASN A 229 0.45 -7.54 -4.28
N PHE A 230 1.45 -8.15 -4.92
CA PHE A 230 1.75 -7.89 -6.33
C PHE A 230 1.83 -9.19 -7.14
N PRO A 231 1.13 -9.28 -8.28
CA PRO A 231 1.23 -10.44 -9.16
C PRO A 231 2.60 -10.46 -9.85
N LYS A 232 2.99 -11.59 -10.44
CA LYS A 232 4.29 -11.74 -11.13
C LYS A 232 4.30 -11.16 -12.55
N ARG A 233 3.14 -11.15 -13.23
CA ARG A 233 3.00 -10.68 -14.61
C ARG A 233 3.28 -9.18 -14.72
N SER A 234 3.91 -8.77 -15.82
CA SER A 234 4.31 -7.39 -16.08
C SER A 234 3.37 -6.69 -17.05
N MET A 235 3.08 -5.41 -16.79
CA MET A 235 2.34 -4.55 -17.74
C MET A 235 3.11 -4.32 -19.05
N LYS A 236 4.42 -4.58 -19.06
CA LYS A 236 5.32 -4.43 -20.21
C LYS A 236 5.27 -5.64 -21.17
N THR A 237 4.67 -6.75 -20.73
CA THR A 237 4.45 -7.90 -21.61
C THR A 237 3.15 -7.67 -22.40
N PRO A 238 3.13 -7.82 -23.73
CA PRO A 238 1.92 -7.60 -24.53
C PRO A 238 0.76 -8.53 -24.12
N ALA A 239 -0.48 -8.01 -24.14
CA ALA A 239 -1.68 -8.76 -23.75
C ALA A 239 -1.93 -10.03 -24.59
N THR A 240 -1.41 -10.09 -25.82
CA THR A 240 -1.53 -11.25 -26.72
C THR A 240 -0.62 -12.42 -26.35
N VAL A 241 0.33 -12.20 -25.43
CA VAL A 241 1.24 -13.23 -24.91
C VAL A 241 0.70 -13.67 -23.56
N GLU A 242 -0.42 -14.42 -23.55
CA GLU A 242 -0.87 -15.06 -22.31
C GLU A 242 0.13 -16.16 -21.95
N THR A 243 0.96 -15.89 -20.94
CA THR A 243 1.62 -16.95 -20.19
C THR A 243 0.56 -17.59 -19.31
N ASP A 244 0.39 -18.89 -19.49
CA ASP A 244 -0.52 -19.77 -18.76
C ASP A 244 -0.14 -19.77 -17.26
N ASP A 245 -0.57 -18.76 -16.49
CA ASP A 245 -0.40 -18.68 -15.04
C ASP A 245 -1.38 -19.65 -14.34
N SER A 246 -1.26 -20.93 -14.66
CA SER A 246 -2.02 -22.03 -14.04
C SER A 246 -1.43 -22.50 -12.70
N ASP A 247 -0.39 -21.85 -12.18
CA ASP A 247 0.21 -22.16 -10.88
C ASP A 247 -0.08 -21.06 -9.85
N GLY A 248 -1.15 -21.22 -9.07
CA GLY A 248 -1.35 -20.38 -7.89
C GLY A 248 -2.77 -20.32 -7.35
N ASN A 249 -3.49 -21.44 -7.27
CA ASN A 249 -4.71 -21.50 -6.47
C ASN A 249 -4.74 -22.81 -5.66
N GLU A 250 -3.69 -23.06 -4.88
CA GLU A 250 -3.93 -23.70 -3.59
C GLU A 250 -4.61 -22.65 -2.70
N ILE A 251 -5.93 -22.78 -2.62
CA ILE A 251 -6.71 -22.24 -1.52
C ILE A 251 -6.13 -22.87 -0.26
N ILE A 252 -5.19 -22.17 0.39
CA ILE A 252 -4.86 -22.45 1.77
C ILE A 252 -6.06 -21.98 2.59
N ASN A 253 -7.06 -22.85 2.67
CA ASN A 253 -8.01 -22.86 3.77
C ASN A 253 -7.21 -23.21 5.02
N HIS A 254 -6.71 -22.20 5.72
CA HIS A 254 -6.34 -22.34 7.12
C HIS A 254 -7.30 -21.50 7.96
N ALA A 255 -8.00 -22.24 8.81
CA ALA A 255 -8.97 -21.81 9.81
C ALA A 255 -8.37 -20.89 10.88
#